data_AF-A0A060CLG8-F1
#
_entry.id   AF-A0A060CLG8-F1
#
_cell.length_a   1.000
_cell.length_b   1.000
_cell.length_c   1.000
_cell.angle_alpha   90.00
_cell.angle_beta   90.00
_cell.angle_gamma   90.00
#
_symmetry.space_group_name_H-M   'P 1'
#
loop_
_entity.id
_entity.type
_entity.pdbx_description
1 polymer ?
#
loop_
_entity_poly.entity_id
_entity_poly.type
_entity_poly.pdbx_seq_one_letter_code
_entity_poly.pdbx_strand_id
1 'polypeptide(L)'
;MPQALALLPPERRPVVLHQCGARGLDEAREAYAQAGVAAEVVPFVEDMAGAYARADLAVCRAGALTVAELAAAGLGAVLVPFPYAVDDHQTRNGEALVAAGAAELI
;
A
#
# COMPACT_ATOMS: atom_id res chain seq x y z
N MET A 1 -1.31 -3.35 -9.04
CA MET A 1 -1.02 -4.21 -7.86
C MET A 1 -1.29 -5.69 -8.17
N PRO A 2 -2.49 -6.12 -8.59
CA PRO A 2 -2.78 -7.55 -8.80
C PRO A 2 -1.81 -8.27 -9.74
N GLN A 3 -1.42 -7.61 -10.83
CA GLN A 3 -0.48 -8.14 -11.81
C GLN A 3 0.93 -8.31 -11.24
N ALA A 4 1.37 -7.39 -10.38
CA ALA A 4 2.68 -7.49 -9.71
C ALA A 4 2.71 -8.68 -8.73
N LEU A 5 1.63 -8.90 -7.99
CA LEU A 5 1.49 -10.05 -7.09
C LEU A 5 1.42 -11.38 -7.87
N ALA A 6 0.86 -11.38 -9.08
CA ALA A 6 0.80 -12.57 -9.93
C ALA A 6 2.18 -13.05 -10.40
N LEU A 7 3.19 -12.16 -10.43
CA LEU A 7 4.59 -12.50 -10.72
C LEU A 7 5.23 -13.35 -9.61
N LEU A 8 4.66 -13.35 -8.39
CA LEU A 8 5.13 -14.20 -7.31
C LEU A 8 4.56 -15.62 -7.44
N PRO A 9 5.37 -16.67 -7.16
CA PRO A 9 4.89 -18.04 -7.04
C PRO A 9 3.72 -18.12 -6.04
N PRO A 10 2.66 -18.92 -6.31
CA PRO A 10 1.47 -19.00 -5.46
C PRO A 10 1.79 -19.23 -3.97
N GLU A 11 2.82 -20.03 -3.66
CA GLU A 11 3.23 -20.40 -2.31
C GLU A 11 3.94 -19.26 -1.55
N ARG A 12 4.32 -18.18 -2.26
CA ARG A 12 5.01 -17.01 -1.72
C ARG A 12 4.16 -15.74 -1.78
N ARG A 13 2.93 -15.83 -2.26
CA ARG A 13 2.04 -14.66 -2.34
C ARG A 13 1.60 -14.25 -0.92
N PRO A 14 1.67 -12.95 -0.58
CA PRO A 14 1.22 -12.49 0.73
C PRO A 14 -0.31 -12.56 0.84
N VAL A 15 -0.81 -12.52 2.07
CA VAL A 15 -2.20 -12.19 2.34
C VAL A 15 -2.37 -10.68 2.11
N VAL A 16 -3.40 -10.29 1.35
CA VAL A 16 -3.56 -8.91 0.89
C VAL A 16 -4.88 -8.32 1.35
N LEU A 17 -4.80 -7.18 2.04
CA LEU A 17 -5.89 -6.23 2.21
C LEU A 17 -5.65 -5.03 1.29
N HIS A 18 -6.58 -4.75 0.37
CA HIS A 18 -6.50 -3.63 -0.57
C HIS A 18 -7.68 -2.67 -0.35
N GLN A 19 -7.37 -1.47 0.15
CA GLN A 19 -8.30 -0.34 0.18
C GLN A 19 -8.22 0.45 -1.15
N CYS A 20 -9.28 0.41 -1.96
CA CYS A 20 -9.27 0.99 -3.32
C CYS A 20 -10.22 2.20 -3.50
N GLY A 21 -10.97 2.57 -2.46
CA GLY A 21 -12.03 3.57 -2.55
C GLY A 21 -13.33 3.01 -3.16
N ALA A 22 -14.46 3.61 -2.82
CA ALA A 22 -15.78 3.15 -3.27
C ALA A 22 -15.93 3.11 -4.81
N ARG A 23 -15.33 4.08 -5.50
CA ARG A 23 -15.41 4.19 -6.97
C ARG A 23 -14.63 3.09 -7.70
N GLY A 24 -13.58 2.55 -7.09
CA GLY A 24 -12.69 1.54 -7.70
C GLY A 24 -12.96 0.11 -7.24
N LEU A 25 -14.01 -0.13 -6.44
CA LEU A 25 -14.22 -1.42 -5.76
C LEU A 25 -14.41 -2.59 -6.74
N ASP A 26 -15.32 -2.44 -7.69
CA ASP A 26 -15.63 -3.50 -8.64
C ASP A 26 -14.47 -3.73 -9.62
N GLU A 27 -13.85 -2.65 -10.11
CA GLU A 27 -12.66 -2.72 -10.95
C GLU A 27 -11.49 -3.44 -10.25
N ALA A 28 -11.24 -3.12 -8.98
CA ALA A 28 -10.16 -3.75 -8.22
C ALA A 28 -10.43 -5.25 -8.00
N ARG A 29 -11.68 -5.63 -7.67
CA ARG A 29 -12.07 -7.04 -7.50
C ARG A 29 -11.90 -7.84 -8.79
N GLU A 30 -12.35 -7.27 -9.90
CA GLU A 30 -12.20 -7.90 -11.21
C GLU A 30 -10.73 -8.05 -11.60
N ALA A 31 -9.90 -7.03 -11.36
CA ALA A 31 -8.47 -7.10 -11.63
C ALA A 31 -7.76 -8.20 -10.81
N TYR A 32 -8.16 -8.43 -9.55
CA TYR A 32 -7.64 -9.55 -8.75
C TYR A 32 -8.11 -10.91 -9.28
N ALA A 33 -9.38 -11.03 -9.66
CA ALA A 33 -9.92 -12.26 -10.25
C ALA A 33 -9.21 -12.63 -11.57
N GLN A 34 -9.04 -11.66 -12.48
CA GLN A 34 -8.33 -11.85 -13.74
C GLN A 34 -6.85 -12.22 -13.53
N ALA A 35 -6.20 -11.70 -12.48
CA ALA A 35 -4.83 -12.03 -12.13
C ALA A 35 -4.68 -13.39 -11.42
N GLY A 36 -5.79 -14.03 -11.00
CA GLY A 36 -5.76 -15.26 -10.21
C GLY A 36 -5.09 -15.06 -8.84
N VAL A 37 -5.29 -13.90 -8.22
CA VAL A 37 -4.71 -13.53 -6.91
C VAL A 37 -5.84 -13.28 -5.92
N ALA A 38 -5.77 -13.93 -4.76
CA ALA A 38 -6.71 -13.70 -3.67
C ALA A 38 -6.35 -12.42 -2.90
N ALA A 39 -7.34 -11.58 -2.63
CA ALA A 39 -7.20 -10.39 -1.80
C ALA A 39 -8.54 -10.02 -1.16
N GLU A 40 -8.50 -9.47 0.06
CA GLU A 40 -9.62 -8.76 0.66
C GLU A 40 -9.64 -7.34 0.08
N VAL A 41 -10.66 -7.01 -0.71
CA VAL A 41 -10.80 -5.71 -1.36
C VAL A 41 -11.95 -4.93 -0.73
N VAL A 42 -11.61 -3.78 -0.13
CA VAL A 42 -12.54 -2.93 0.62
C VAL A 42 -12.57 -1.51 0.07
N PRO A 43 -13.72 -0.82 0.11
CA PRO A 43 -13.78 0.58 -0.28
C PRO A 43 -13.06 1.49 0.73
N PHE A 44 -13.11 1.12 2.01
CA PHE A 44 -12.54 1.87 3.13
C PHE A 44 -12.16 0.90 4.27
N VAL A 45 -11.12 1.25 5.02
CA VAL A 45 -10.68 0.51 6.21
C VAL A 45 -11.04 1.34 7.43
N GLU A 46 -12.05 0.89 8.18
CA GLU A 46 -12.56 1.61 9.37
C GLU A 46 -11.55 1.59 10.52
N ASP A 47 -10.89 0.45 10.73
CA ASP A 47 -9.88 0.26 11.78
C ASP A 47 -8.48 0.22 11.17
N MET A 48 -7.94 1.41 10.86
CA MET A 48 -6.59 1.55 10.32
C MET A 48 -5.51 1.13 11.31
N ALA A 49 -5.71 1.37 12.62
CA ALA A 49 -4.76 0.95 13.64
C ALA A 49 -4.64 -0.58 13.70
N GLY A 50 -5.77 -1.29 13.70
CA GLY A 50 -5.79 -2.75 13.63
C GLY A 50 -5.27 -3.28 12.30
N ALA A 51 -5.49 -2.57 11.18
CA ALA A 51 -4.91 -2.95 9.89
C ALA A 51 -3.38 -2.86 9.91
N TYR A 52 -2.82 -1.75 10.41
CA TYR A 52 -1.36 -1.60 10.56
C TYR A 52 -0.76 -2.61 11.54
N ALA A 53 -1.42 -2.87 12.67
CA ALA A 53 -0.94 -3.84 13.65
C ALA A 53 -0.89 -5.29 13.13
N ARG A 54 -1.69 -5.63 12.12
CA ARG A 54 -1.70 -6.96 11.47
C ARG A 54 -0.79 -7.03 10.24
N ALA A 55 -0.35 -5.91 9.70
CA ALA A 55 0.43 -5.87 8.48
C ALA A 55 1.91 -6.08 8.79
N ASP A 56 2.58 -6.90 7.99
CA ASP A 56 4.05 -7.01 8.00
C ASP A 56 4.70 -5.95 7.09
N LEU A 57 3.97 -5.45 6.09
CA LEU A 57 4.43 -4.47 5.10
C LEU A 57 3.25 -3.66 4.56
N ALA A 58 3.44 -2.35 4.38
CA ALA A 58 2.48 -1.49 3.68
C ALA A 58 2.94 -1.19 2.24
N VAL A 59 2.01 -1.08 1.29
CA VAL A 59 2.27 -0.49 -0.03
C VAL A 59 1.28 0.65 -0.26
N CYS A 60 1.75 1.88 -0.30
CA CYS A 60 0.86 3.05 -0.27
C CYS A 60 1.47 4.29 -0.93
N ARG A 61 0.67 5.36 -1.03
CA ARG A 61 1.15 6.69 -1.44
C ARG A 61 1.97 7.31 -0.31
N ALA A 62 2.94 8.16 -0.66
CA ALA A 62 3.75 8.91 0.29
C ALA A 62 3.07 10.23 0.75
N GLY A 63 1.80 10.14 1.16
CA GLY A 63 1.09 11.27 1.77
C GLY A 63 1.68 11.60 3.15
N ALA A 64 1.65 12.88 3.54
CA ALA A 64 2.26 13.31 4.81
C ALA A 64 1.70 12.58 6.03
N LEU A 65 0.37 12.41 6.10
CA LEU A 65 -0.28 11.67 7.18
C LEU A 65 0.06 10.18 7.12
N THR A 66 0.06 9.58 5.93
CA THR A 66 0.40 8.16 5.75
C THR A 66 1.82 7.87 6.23
N VAL A 67 2.79 8.73 5.89
CA VAL A 67 4.18 8.60 6.36
C VAL A 67 4.26 8.70 7.89
N ALA A 68 3.55 9.66 8.49
CA ALA A 68 3.52 9.82 9.94
C ALA A 68 2.89 8.62 10.66
N GLU A 69 1.81 8.06 10.10
CA GLU A 69 1.15 6.87 10.63
C GLU A 69 2.06 5.63 10.56
N LEU A 70 2.74 5.41 9.43
CA LEU A 70 3.69 4.30 9.29
C LEU A 70 4.84 4.39 10.29
N ALA A 71 5.39 5.60 10.48
CA ALA A 71 6.42 5.85 11.49
C ALA A 71 5.92 5.56 12.91
N ALA A 72 4.69 5.98 13.23
CA ALA A 72 4.09 5.75 14.54
C ALA A 72 3.75 4.27 14.78
N ALA A 73 3.32 3.56 13.74
CA ALA A 73 3.01 2.13 13.80
C ALA A 73 4.26 1.24 13.80
N GLY A 74 5.42 1.78 13.41
CA GLY A 74 6.66 0.99 13.23
C GLY A 74 6.55 0.00 12.07
N LEU A 75 5.79 0.35 11.02
CA LEU A 75 5.50 -0.53 9.88
C LEU A 75 6.38 -0.18 8.68
N GLY A 76 7.12 -1.17 8.17
CA GLY A 76 7.90 -1.02 6.94
C GLY A 76 7.00 -0.79 5.73
N ALA A 77 7.46 0.01 4.77
CA ALA A 77 6.62 0.37 3.62
C ALA A 77 7.35 0.41 2.26
N VAL A 78 6.61 0.09 1.21
CA VAL A 78 6.93 0.46 -0.17
C VAL A 78 6.08 1.67 -0.54
N LEU A 79 6.72 2.80 -0.75
CA LEU A 79 6.09 4.07 -1.04
C LEU A 79 6.05 4.30 -2.55
N VAL A 80 4.86 4.60 -3.07
CA VAL A 80 4.61 4.90 -4.49
C VAL A 80 4.09 6.33 -4.61
N PRO A 81 4.96 7.36 -4.70
CA PRO A 81 4.52 8.75 -4.76
C PRO A 81 3.54 9.01 -5.89
N PHE A 82 2.59 9.94 -5.68
CA PHE A 82 1.74 10.39 -6.75
C PHE A 82 2.54 11.32 -7.69
N PRO A 83 2.74 10.95 -8.97
CA PRO A 83 3.66 11.66 -9.86
C PRO A 83 3.21 13.09 -10.22
N TYR A 84 1.94 13.43 -9.96
CA TYR A 84 1.39 14.77 -10.19
C TYR A 84 1.16 15.54 -8.88
N ALA A 85 1.85 15.16 -7.79
CA ALA A 85 1.84 15.93 -6.56
C ALA A 85 2.48 17.31 -6.80
N VAL A 86 1.80 18.38 -6.37
CA VAL A 86 2.33 19.76 -6.45
C VAL A 86 3.72 19.81 -5.81
N ASP A 87 4.72 20.37 -6.47
CA ASP A 87 6.09 20.51 -5.93
C ASP A 87 6.80 19.20 -5.52
N ASP A 88 6.33 18.03 -5.99
CA ASP A 88 6.91 16.72 -5.67
C ASP A 88 7.00 16.43 -4.15
N HIS A 89 6.04 16.95 -3.39
CA HIS A 89 6.06 16.83 -1.92
C HIS A 89 5.92 15.39 -1.42
N GLN A 90 5.32 14.48 -2.20
CA GLN A 90 5.18 13.09 -1.76
C GLN A 90 6.52 12.36 -1.74
N THR A 91 7.40 12.61 -2.71
CA THR A 91 8.76 12.05 -2.69
C THR A 91 9.51 12.51 -1.44
N ARG A 92 9.48 13.82 -1.17
CA ARG A 92 10.10 14.42 0.04
C ARG A 92 9.55 13.86 1.36
N ASN A 93 8.24 13.60 1.44
CA ASN A 93 7.68 12.97 2.64
C ASN A 93 8.28 11.58 2.86
N GLY A 94 8.42 10.79 1.79
CA GLY A 94 8.95 9.43 1.87
C GLY A 94 10.45 9.35 2.20
N GLU A 95 11.24 10.34 1.76
CA GLU A 95 12.69 10.39 1.97
C GLU A 95 13.11 10.21 3.44
N ALA A 96 12.32 10.73 4.39
CA ALA A 96 12.61 10.57 5.82
C ALA A 96 12.55 9.10 6.28
N LEU A 97 11.58 8.31 5.80
CA LEU A 97 11.48 6.89 6.11
C LEU A 97 12.55 6.08 5.38
N VAL A 98 12.86 6.43 4.13
CA VAL A 98 13.93 5.80 3.35
C VAL A 98 15.28 5.99 4.03
N ALA A 99 15.60 7.23 4.46
CA ALA A 99 16.84 7.54 5.16
C ALA A 99 16.98 6.78 6.49
N ALA A 100 15.86 6.46 7.15
CA ALA A 100 15.83 5.65 8.36
C ALA A 100 15.90 4.13 8.09
N GLY A 101 15.91 3.68 6.83
CA GLY A 101 15.86 2.28 6.44
C GLY A 101 14.49 1.63 6.68
N ALA A 102 13.43 2.43 6.86
CA ALA A 102 12.08 1.97 7.17
C ALA A 102 11.17 1.87 5.94
N ALA A 103 11.61 2.37 4.78
CA ALA A 103 10.84 2.28 3.54
C ALA A 103 11.73 2.20 2.29
N GLU A 104 11.14 1.70 1.22
CA GLU A 104 11.65 1.79 -0.15
C GLU A 104 10.73 2.70 -0.97
N LEU A 105 11.29 3.55 -1.84
CA LEU A 105 10.54 4.43 -2.72
C LEU A 105 10.67 3.95 -4.17
N ILE A 106 9.55 3.73 -4.84
CA ILE A 106 9.48 3.17 -6.21
C ILE A 106 8.67 4.01 -7.18
#